data_AF-A0A5N9CDE3-F1
#
_entry.id   AF-A0A5N9CDE3-F1
#
_cell.length_a   1.000
_cell.length_b   1.000
_cell.length_c   1.000
_cell.angle_alpha   90.00
_cell.angle_beta   90.00
_cell.angle_gamma   90.00
#
_symmetry.space_group_name_H-M   'P 1'
#
loop_
_entity.id
_entity.type
_entity.pdbx_description
1 polymer ?
#
loop_
_entity_poly.entity_id
_entity_poly.type
_entity_poly.pdbx_seq_one_letter_code
_entity_poly.pdbx_strand_id
1 'polypeptide(L)'
;MVDSRRRRLVRKYPAYSLMDSLTIPNIIFSENAGLPIDRDMLASSLGTTINSSSFTTKLASSEEYGLTKGRYKDSEISITELGLSCVAYQNEHEKQKALRIASLTPDIFAKLNDLLSGRELPEEKYFAALLIRKFKIHPEQTRELIYIYKSNIELTGVDSIEVNIPLNKIEVQGEQNTNFEPDQSFLYSISSKDSVKNLSMLIMSSEAMEKDSRELNKILTSIGLQTNLFIHKDTNSEDIFNLNDSKGPFVISAVLKGTKNSYDSFLLGLAQGLSGNKIIPIIENRDYVEEIIKYTNSDSAISIDNDLSGAAIKLLEILNRYKLSHIQLKP
;
A
#
# COMPACT_ATOMS: atom_id res chain seq x y z
N MET A 1 37.47 -10.38 -6.41
CA MET A 1 36.68 -9.29 -5.78
C MET A 1 35.99 -8.53 -6.89
N VAL A 2 34.67 -8.69 -7.04
CA VAL A 2 33.88 -7.91 -8.01
C VAL A 2 33.34 -6.70 -7.27
N ASP A 3 33.72 -5.51 -7.70
CA ASP A 3 33.24 -4.22 -7.22
C ASP A 3 31.73 -4.09 -7.51
N SER A 4 30.89 -4.52 -6.56
CA SER A 4 29.42 -4.46 -6.66
C SER A 4 28.89 -3.13 -6.14
N ARG A 5 29.40 -2.02 -6.65
CA ARG A 5 28.72 -0.72 -6.49
C ARG A 5 27.39 -0.78 -7.25
N ARG A 6 26.28 -1.01 -6.53
CA ARG A 6 24.91 -0.82 -7.05
C ARG A 6 24.84 0.58 -7.68
N ARG A 7 24.77 0.64 -9.01
CA ARG A 7 24.52 1.91 -9.70
C ARG A 7 23.06 2.26 -9.47
N ARG A 8 22.81 3.43 -8.87
CA ARG A 8 21.44 3.94 -8.70
C ARG A 8 20.84 4.18 -10.08
N LEU A 9 19.80 3.43 -10.43
CA LEU A 9 19.03 3.66 -11.64
C LEU A 9 18.21 4.95 -11.48
N VAL A 10 18.27 5.81 -12.50
CA VAL A 10 17.47 7.03 -12.55
C VAL A 10 16.04 6.65 -12.95
N ARG A 11 15.06 7.07 -12.16
CA ARG A 11 13.63 6.86 -12.47
C ARG A 11 13.15 7.93 -13.45
N LYS A 12 12.21 7.55 -14.30
CA LYS A 12 11.48 8.44 -15.22
C LYS A 12 10.02 8.62 -14.79
N TYR A 13 9.72 8.27 -13.55
CA TYR A 13 8.39 8.18 -12.96
C TYR A 13 8.51 8.42 -11.45
N PRO A 14 7.42 8.80 -10.77
CA PRO A 14 7.41 9.02 -9.33
C PRO A 14 7.83 7.76 -8.59
N ALA A 15 8.64 7.91 -7.54
CA ALA A 15 9.10 6.79 -6.72
C ALA A 15 8.06 6.33 -5.68
N TYR A 16 6.97 7.09 -5.52
CA TYR A 16 5.88 6.81 -4.60
C TYR A 16 4.55 6.81 -5.36
N SER A 17 3.56 6.08 -4.86
CA SER A 17 2.19 6.15 -5.37
C SER A 17 1.59 7.54 -5.18
N LEU A 18 0.51 7.85 -5.91
CA LEU A 18 -0.26 9.06 -5.70
C LEU A 18 -0.81 9.09 -4.27
N MET A 19 -1.31 7.95 -3.78
CA MET A 19 -1.80 7.78 -2.40
C MET A 19 -0.75 8.18 -1.37
N ASP A 20 0.48 7.65 -1.49
CA ASP A 20 1.58 7.98 -0.59
C ASP A 20 1.98 9.45 -0.68
N SER A 21 1.96 10.00 -1.90
CA SER A 21 2.37 11.37 -2.19
C SER A 21 1.36 12.41 -1.69
N LEU A 22 0.08 12.04 -1.54
CA LEU A 22 -0.96 12.85 -0.92
C LEU A 22 -0.70 13.11 0.57
N THR A 23 0.20 12.37 1.22
CA THR A 23 0.59 12.66 2.61
C THR A 23 1.12 14.08 2.77
N ILE A 24 1.89 14.58 1.79
CA ILE A 24 2.47 15.92 1.83
C ILE A 24 1.41 17.02 1.81
N PRO A 25 0.54 17.14 0.77
CA PRO A 25 -0.49 18.18 0.74
C PRO A 25 -1.49 18.04 1.91
N ASN A 26 -1.78 16.83 2.40
CA ASN A 26 -2.63 16.65 3.58
C ASN A 26 -2.02 17.32 4.83
N ILE A 27 -0.72 17.12 5.08
CA ILE A 27 -0.03 17.74 6.22
C ILE A 27 0.00 19.27 6.08
N ILE A 28 0.33 19.78 4.89
CA ILE A 28 0.34 21.23 4.61
C ILE A 28 -1.05 21.84 4.89
N PHE A 29 -2.11 21.14 4.47
CA PHE A 29 -3.47 21.60 4.70
C PHE A 29 -3.88 21.51 6.17
N SER A 30 -3.62 20.39 6.85
CA SER A 30 -4.06 20.16 8.22
C SER A 30 -3.30 20.99 9.25
N GLU A 31 -1.98 21.19 9.05
CA GLU A 31 -1.13 21.86 10.03
C GLU A 31 -0.90 23.34 9.73
N ASN A 32 -1.04 23.74 8.46
CA ASN A 32 -0.73 25.09 8.02
C ASN A 32 -1.83 25.72 7.15
N ALA A 33 -3.06 25.18 7.21
CA ALA A 33 -4.24 25.69 6.49
C ALA A 33 -4.04 25.86 4.96
N GLY A 34 -3.13 25.09 4.36
CA GLY A 34 -2.81 25.17 2.95
C GLY A 34 -1.83 26.29 2.58
N LEU A 35 -1.32 27.04 3.58
CA LEU A 35 -0.25 28.01 3.37
C LEU A 35 1.10 27.29 3.21
N PRO A 36 2.10 27.92 2.56
CA PRO A 36 3.45 27.38 2.47
C PRO A 36 4.02 27.03 3.86
N ILE A 37 4.53 25.81 4.01
CA ILE A 37 5.11 25.31 5.26
C ILE A 37 6.63 25.25 5.14
N ASP A 38 7.32 25.57 6.23
CA ASP A 38 8.75 25.36 6.34
C ASP A 38 9.11 23.87 6.18
N ARG A 39 10.20 23.59 5.47
CA ARG A 39 10.58 22.22 5.11
C ARG A 39 11.05 21.39 6.32
N ASP A 40 11.70 22.01 7.30
CA ASP A 40 12.09 21.34 8.54
C ASP A 40 10.85 20.99 9.38
N MET A 41 9.86 21.88 9.43
CA MET A 41 8.57 21.60 10.06
C MET A 41 7.87 20.44 9.36
N LEU A 42 7.74 20.47 8.03
CA LEU A 42 7.11 19.40 7.26
C LEU A 42 7.80 18.05 7.44
N ALA A 43 9.14 18.02 7.45
CA ALA A 43 9.90 16.80 7.72
C ALA A 43 9.63 16.27 9.13
N SER A 44 9.54 17.16 10.12
CA SER A 44 9.24 16.81 11.52
C SER A 44 7.84 16.21 11.66
N SER A 45 6.84 16.77 10.99
CA SER A 45 5.46 16.26 10.96
C SER A 45 5.36 14.87 10.31
N LEU A 46 6.25 14.57 9.37
CA LEU A 46 6.40 13.24 8.76
C LEU A 46 7.25 12.27 9.61
N GLY A 47 7.73 12.69 10.78
CA GLY A 47 8.61 11.89 11.64
C GLY A 47 9.97 11.59 11.01
N THR A 48 10.48 12.50 10.18
CA THR A 48 11.75 12.34 9.45
C THR A 48 12.59 13.62 9.51
N THR A 49 13.70 13.66 8.77
CA THR A 49 14.59 14.83 8.68
C THR A 49 14.70 15.31 7.24
N ILE A 50 15.03 16.59 7.04
CA ILE A 50 15.19 17.17 5.70
C ILE A 50 16.25 16.49 4.83
N ASN A 51 17.24 15.85 5.47
CA ASN A 51 18.33 15.16 4.79
C ASN A 51 17.98 13.70 4.47
N SER A 52 16.81 13.21 4.91
CA SER A 52 16.42 11.84 4.65
C SER A 52 16.12 11.64 3.16
N SER A 53 16.63 10.54 2.61
CA SER A 53 16.40 10.21 1.21
C SER A 53 14.93 9.91 0.93
N SER A 54 14.20 9.35 1.90
CA SER A 54 12.76 9.09 1.78
C SER A 54 11.95 10.38 1.73
N PHE A 55 12.28 11.36 2.57
CA PHE A 55 11.63 12.67 2.57
C PHE A 55 11.82 13.40 1.24
N THR A 56 13.09 13.56 0.82
CA THR A 56 13.42 14.24 -0.44
C THR A 56 12.79 13.55 -1.65
N THR A 57 12.74 12.21 -1.65
CA THR A 57 12.11 11.43 -2.71
C THR A 57 10.58 11.57 -2.68
N LYS A 58 9.95 11.62 -1.49
CA LYS A 58 8.50 11.83 -1.36
C LYS A 58 8.08 13.24 -1.80
N LEU A 59 8.89 14.26 -1.50
CA LEU A 59 8.68 15.62 -2.04
C LEU A 59 8.76 15.63 -3.57
N ALA A 60 9.77 14.98 -4.15
CA ALA A 60 9.89 14.87 -5.60
C ALA A 60 8.67 14.19 -6.23
N SER A 61 8.21 13.06 -5.68
CA SER A 61 6.98 12.41 -6.16
C SER A 61 5.75 13.31 -6.03
N SER A 62 5.60 14.03 -4.90
CA SER A 62 4.48 14.96 -4.67
C SER A 62 4.42 16.06 -5.74
N GLU A 63 5.58 16.61 -6.10
CA GLU A 63 5.68 17.61 -7.16
C GLU A 63 5.49 17.00 -8.55
N GLU A 64 5.98 15.79 -8.82
CA GLU A 64 5.77 15.08 -10.10
C GLU A 64 4.30 14.75 -10.37
N TYR A 65 3.50 14.50 -9.32
CA TYR A 65 2.04 14.40 -9.43
C TYR A 65 1.34 15.78 -9.54
N GLY A 66 2.08 16.87 -9.40
CA GLY A 66 1.56 18.23 -9.43
C GLY A 66 0.82 18.65 -8.15
N LEU A 67 1.04 17.97 -7.02
CA LEU A 67 0.34 18.25 -5.76
C LEU A 67 0.95 19.41 -4.97
N THR A 68 2.26 19.58 -5.10
CA THR A 68 3.02 20.60 -4.38
C THR A 68 4.02 21.30 -5.29
N LYS A 69 4.53 22.45 -4.84
CA LYS A 69 5.69 23.14 -5.42
C LYS A 69 6.76 23.27 -4.35
N GLY A 70 8.01 23.03 -4.77
CA GLY A 70 9.18 23.04 -3.91
C GLY A 70 9.78 21.64 -3.76
N ARG A 71 11.11 21.60 -3.72
CA ARG A 71 11.93 20.38 -3.59
C ARG A 71 12.98 20.56 -2.49
N TYR A 72 14.01 19.73 -2.53
CA TYR A 72 15.13 19.71 -1.59
C TYR A 72 15.97 21.00 -1.52
N LYS A 73 15.81 21.97 -2.44
CA LYS A 73 16.52 23.26 -2.37
C LYS A 73 15.68 24.38 -1.78
N ASP A 74 14.36 24.20 -1.73
CA ASP A 74 13.43 25.22 -1.30
C ASP A 74 13.28 25.17 0.21
N SER A 75 13.25 26.34 0.85
CA SER A 75 13.06 26.47 2.29
C SER A 75 11.62 26.16 2.70
N GLU A 76 10.67 26.39 1.80
CA GLU A 76 9.25 26.18 2.03
C GLU A 76 8.66 25.31 0.91
N ILE A 77 7.64 24.53 1.28
CA ILE A 77 6.85 23.71 0.36
C ILE A 77 5.43 24.25 0.35
N SER A 78 4.89 24.47 -0.85
CA SER A 78 3.52 24.99 -1.05
C SER A 78 2.64 23.95 -1.72
N ILE A 79 1.35 23.93 -1.35
CA ILE A 79 0.35 23.12 -2.04
C ILE A 79 -0.07 23.82 -3.34
N THR A 80 -0.30 23.05 -4.40
CA THR A 80 -0.88 23.57 -5.66
C THR A 80 -2.40 23.61 -5.58
N GLU A 81 -3.05 24.27 -6.55
CA GLU A 81 -4.52 24.18 -6.72
C GLU A 81 -4.98 22.74 -6.92
N LEU A 82 -4.25 21.95 -7.72
CA LEU A 82 -4.53 20.53 -7.93
C LEU A 82 -4.39 19.73 -6.63
N GLY A 83 -3.31 19.94 -5.87
CA GLY A 83 -3.12 19.31 -4.57
C GLY A 83 -4.21 19.69 -3.58
N LEU A 84 -4.64 20.95 -3.58
CA LEU A 84 -5.73 21.44 -2.74
C LEU A 84 -7.06 20.77 -3.11
N SER A 85 -7.41 20.68 -4.40
CA SER A 85 -8.61 19.94 -4.84
C SER A 85 -8.53 18.43 -4.57
N CYS A 86 -7.35 17.86 -4.32
CA CYS A 86 -7.23 16.47 -3.89
C CYS A 86 -7.50 16.27 -2.39
N VAL A 87 -7.17 17.24 -1.52
CA VAL A 87 -7.20 17.09 -0.05
C VAL A 87 -8.27 17.93 0.66
N ALA A 88 -8.71 19.03 0.04
CA ALA A 88 -9.65 20.02 0.56
C ALA A 88 -10.76 20.30 -0.46
N TYR A 89 -11.33 19.23 -1.00
CA TYR A 89 -12.40 19.26 -2.01
C TYR A 89 -13.75 19.65 -1.41
N GLN A 90 -14.59 20.29 -2.23
CA GLN A 90 -15.94 20.69 -1.83
C GLN A 90 -16.95 19.53 -1.93
N ASN A 91 -16.70 18.59 -2.84
CA ASN A 91 -17.53 17.41 -3.06
C ASN A 91 -16.73 16.26 -3.69
N GLU A 92 -17.31 15.06 -3.65
CA GLU A 92 -16.62 13.85 -4.11
C GLU A 92 -16.31 13.89 -5.63
N HIS A 93 -17.14 14.55 -6.45
CA HIS A 93 -16.86 14.68 -7.88
C HIS A 93 -15.62 15.54 -8.16
N GLU A 94 -15.43 16.64 -7.42
CA GLU A 94 -14.22 17.45 -7.49
C GLU A 94 -12.98 16.63 -7.13
N LYS A 95 -13.06 15.87 -6.03
CA LYS A 95 -11.98 14.99 -5.57
C LYS A 95 -11.61 13.95 -6.62
N GLN A 96 -12.59 13.21 -7.14
CA GLN A 96 -12.35 12.17 -8.15
C GLN A 96 -11.74 12.74 -9.42
N LYS A 97 -12.20 13.91 -9.86
CA LYS A 97 -11.61 14.64 -10.99
C LYS A 97 -10.16 15.05 -10.70
N ALA A 98 -9.88 15.60 -9.53
CA ALA A 98 -8.55 16.04 -9.14
C ALA A 98 -7.56 14.86 -9.02
N LEU A 99 -7.97 13.76 -8.37
CA LEU A 99 -7.18 12.53 -8.28
C LEU A 99 -6.87 11.94 -9.65
N ARG A 100 -7.83 11.95 -10.57
CA ARG A 100 -7.63 11.49 -11.94
C ARG A 100 -6.66 12.37 -12.73
N ILE A 101 -6.72 13.69 -12.53
CA ILE A 101 -5.75 14.60 -13.15
C ILE A 101 -4.35 14.32 -12.57
N ALA A 102 -4.24 14.27 -11.24
CA ALA A 102 -2.99 14.03 -10.55
C ALA A 102 -2.33 12.70 -10.95
N SER A 103 -3.11 11.62 -11.06
CA SER A 103 -2.57 10.29 -11.43
C SER A 103 -1.98 10.24 -12.83
N LEU A 104 -2.44 11.12 -13.72
CA LEU A 104 -1.99 11.24 -15.10
C LEU A 104 -1.01 12.39 -15.32
N THR A 105 -0.76 13.25 -14.32
CA THR A 105 0.24 14.34 -14.43
C THR A 105 1.63 13.83 -14.83
N PRO A 106 2.15 12.70 -14.29
CA PRO A 106 3.41 12.16 -14.77
C PRO A 106 3.29 11.61 -16.20
N ASP A 107 4.13 12.11 -17.11
CA ASP A 107 4.14 11.80 -18.56
C ASP A 107 3.99 10.30 -18.88
N ILE A 108 4.67 9.44 -18.13
CA ILE A 108 4.65 8.00 -18.37
C ILE A 108 3.31 7.38 -18.04
N PHE A 109 2.62 7.87 -17.01
CA PHE A 109 1.30 7.38 -16.62
C PHE A 109 0.23 7.88 -17.59
N ALA A 110 0.31 9.13 -18.07
CA ALA A 110 -0.54 9.60 -19.17
C ALA A 110 -0.40 8.71 -20.41
N LYS A 111 0.84 8.46 -20.87
CA LYS A 111 1.09 7.63 -22.06
C LYS A 111 0.68 6.17 -21.87
N LEU A 112 0.83 5.63 -20.66
CA LEU A 112 0.35 4.28 -20.34
C LEU A 112 -1.16 4.21 -20.35
N ASN A 113 -1.83 5.20 -19.76
CA ASN A 113 -3.27 5.32 -19.78
C ASN A 113 -3.80 5.40 -21.21
N ASP A 114 -3.20 6.23 -22.07
CA ASP A 114 -3.59 6.33 -23.48
C ASP A 114 -3.42 5.01 -24.24
N LEU A 115 -2.34 4.28 -23.96
CA LEU A 115 -2.05 3.00 -24.61
C LEU A 115 -3.02 1.89 -24.17
N LEU A 116 -3.40 1.91 -22.89
CA LEU A 116 -4.24 0.90 -22.25
C LEU A 116 -5.73 1.28 -22.24
N SER A 117 -6.08 2.49 -22.69
CA SER A 117 -7.44 3.00 -22.68
C SER A 117 -8.42 2.01 -23.30
N GLY A 118 -9.38 1.55 -22.48
CA GLY A 118 -10.41 0.58 -22.87
C GLY A 118 -9.95 -0.88 -22.93
N ARG A 119 -8.82 -1.23 -22.32
CA ARG A 119 -8.30 -2.60 -22.24
C ARG A 119 -8.08 -3.01 -20.80
N GLU A 120 -8.27 -4.30 -20.51
CA GLU A 120 -7.83 -4.87 -19.25
C GLU A 120 -6.32 -4.67 -19.06
N LEU A 121 -5.91 -4.47 -17.81
CA LEU A 121 -4.50 -4.38 -17.47
C LEU A 121 -3.82 -5.70 -17.83
N PRO A 122 -2.74 -5.68 -18.63
CA PRO A 122 -2.05 -6.90 -19.01
C PRO A 122 -1.52 -7.65 -17.77
N GLU A 123 -1.39 -8.97 -17.87
CA GLU A 123 -0.63 -9.74 -16.89
C GLU A 123 0.77 -9.13 -16.71
N GLU A 124 1.30 -9.20 -15.48
CA GLU A 124 2.52 -8.51 -15.07
C GLU A 124 3.69 -8.74 -16.03
N LYS A 125 3.87 -9.98 -16.53
CA LYS A 125 4.93 -10.34 -17.48
C LYS A 125 4.82 -9.58 -18.81
N TYR A 126 3.61 -9.41 -19.35
CA TYR A 126 3.37 -8.69 -20.59
C TYR A 126 3.47 -7.19 -20.39
N PHE A 127 3.03 -6.71 -19.24
CA PHE A 127 3.15 -5.31 -18.87
C PHE A 127 4.63 -4.91 -18.75
N ALA A 128 5.45 -5.73 -18.07
CA ALA A 128 6.88 -5.52 -17.96
C ALA A 128 7.57 -5.50 -19.33
N ALA A 129 7.24 -6.45 -20.21
CA ALA A 129 7.77 -6.49 -21.58
C ALA A 129 7.42 -5.22 -22.38
N LEU A 130 6.20 -4.70 -22.21
CA LEU A 130 5.75 -3.46 -22.83
C LEU A 130 6.52 -2.24 -22.31
N LEU A 131 6.75 -2.14 -21.00
CA LEU A 131 7.53 -1.06 -20.38
C LEU A 131 8.97 -1.05 -20.87
N ILE A 132 9.60 -2.22 -21.00
CA ILE A 132 10.97 -2.34 -21.53
C ILE A 132 11.01 -1.93 -23.00
N ARG A 133 10.11 -2.48 -23.83
CA ARG A 133 10.17 -2.30 -25.30
C ARG A 133 9.78 -0.89 -25.74
N LYS A 134 8.65 -0.37 -25.23
CA LYS A 134 8.07 0.91 -25.66
C LYS A 134 8.56 2.09 -24.83
N PHE A 135 8.65 1.94 -23.51
CA PHE A 135 8.98 3.05 -22.60
C PHE A 135 10.46 3.08 -22.20
N LYS A 136 11.25 2.08 -22.63
CA LYS A 136 12.68 1.95 -22.33
C LYS A 136 12.95 2.01 -20.82
N ILE A 137 12.07 1.37 -20.04
CA ILE A 137 12.23 1.20 -18.60
C ILE A 137 13.18 0.03 -18.34
N HIS A 138 14.07 0.19 -17.37
CA HIS A 138 14.99 -0.86 -16.99
C HIS A 138 14.22 -2.06 -16.42
N PRO A 139 14.59 -3.32 -16.69
CA PRO A 139 13.88 -4.49 -16.14
C PRO A 139 13.70 -4.47 -14.62
N GLU A 140 14.69 -3.99 -13.87
CA GLU A 140 14.62 -3.86 -12.40
C GLU A 140 13.58 -2.81 -11.93
N GLN A 141 13.14 -1.91 -12.82
CA GLN A 141 12.21 -0.83 -12.52
C GLN A 141 10.77 -1.14 -12.95
N THR A 142 10.55 -2.18 -13.78
CA THR A 142 9.22 -2.43 -14.33
C THR A 142 8.20 -2.82 -13.27
N ARG A 143 8.60 -3.64 -12.30
CA ARG A 143 7.69 -4.11 -11.24
C ARG A 143 7.23 -2.97 -10.34
N GLU A 144 8.17 -2.13 -9.89
CA GLU A 144 7.87 -0.93 -9.10
C GLU A 144 6.91 0.00 -9.86
N LEU A 145 7.17 0.26 -11.13
CA LEU A 145 6.32 1.10 -11.97
C LEU A 145 4.92 0.52 -12.14
N ILE A 146 4.80 -0.78 -12.43
CA ILE A 146 3.49 -1.45 -12.56
C ILE A 146 2.70 -1.32 -11.27
N TYR A 147 3.33 -1.54 -10.12
CA TYR A 147 2.68 -1.39 -8.82
C TYR A 147 2.19 0.04 -8.59
N ILE A 148 3.05 1.04 -8.81
CA ILE A 148 2.68 2.47 -8.65
C ILE A 148 1.52 2.83 -9.58
N TYR A 149 1.58 2.39 -10.84
CA TYR A 149 0.53 2.67 -11.82
C TYR A 149 -0.80 2.02 -11.45
N LYS A 150 -0.80 0.76 -11.01
CA LYS A 150 -2.00 0.07 -10.52
C LYS A 150 -2.60 0.75 -9.29
N SER A 151 -1.77 1.10 -8.31
CA SER A 151 -2.18 1.84 -7.12
C SER A 151 -2.85 3.18 -7.49
N ASN A 152 -2.30 3.89 -8.48
CA ASN A 152 -2.88 5.14 -8.96
C ASN A 152 -4.24 4.94 -9.64
N ILE A 153 -4.41 3.88 -10.44
CA ILE A 153 -5.70 3.54 -11.07
C ILE A 153 -6.75 3.20 -10.02
N GLU A 154 -6.42 2.29 -9.08
CA GLU A 154 -7.29 1.87 -7.99
C GLU A 154 -7.79 3.08 -7.19
N LEU A 155 -6.91 4.04 -6.88
CA LEU A 155 -7.25 5.26 -6.15
C LEU A 155 -8.27 6.15 -6.89
N THR A 156 -8.24 6.15 -8.21
CA THR A 156 -9.14 6.97 -9.04
C THR A 156 -10.48 6.30 -9.35
N GLY A 157 -10.70 5.06 -8.88
CA GLY A 157 -11.92 4.30 -9.16
C GLY A 157 -12.11 3.97 -10.64
N VAL A 158 -11.05 4.03 -11.46
CA VAL A 158 -11.09 3.59 -12.85
C VAL A 158 -10.86 2.08 -12.88
N ASP A 159 -11.83 1.32 -12.38
CA ASP A 159 -11.95 -0.07 -12.78
C ASP A 159 -12.27 -0.08 -14.29
N SER A 160 -11.61 -0.98 -15.01
CA SER A 160 -11.81 -1.32 -16.41
C SER A 160 -13.17 -0.87 -16.96
N ILE A 161 -13.16 0.03 -17.95
CA ILE A 161 -14.38 0.46 -18.64
C ILE A 161 -15.11 -0.80 -19.16
N GLU A 162 -16.31 -1.06 -18.63
CA GLU A 162 -17.30 -1.92 -19.27
C GLU A 162 -17.63 -1.34 -20.66
N VAL A 163 -17.29 -2.04 -21.75
CA VAL A 163 -18.22 -2.38 -22.86
C VAL A 163 -17.70 -3.61 -23.63
N ASN A 164 -18.61 -4.58 -23.76
CA ASN A 164 -18.69 -5.76 -24.64
C ASN A 164 -18.05 -5.62 -26.06
N ILE A 165 -17.24 -6.61 -26.51
CA ILE A 165 -17.04 -7.16 -27.90
C ILE A 165 -15.78 -8.07 -27.92
N PRO A 166 -15.75 -9.17 -28.72
CA PRO A 166 -15.08 -10.41 -28.34
C PRO A 166 -13.58 -10.48 -28.66
N LEU A 167 -12.87 -11.24 -27.83
CA LEU A 167 -11.49 -11.70 -28.02
C LEU A 167 -11.33 -12.38 -29.38
N ASN A 168 -10.50 -11.81 -30.25
CA ASN A 168 -9.86 -12.60 -31.30
C ASN A 168 -8.37 -12.30 -31.40
N LYS A 169 -7.61 -13.36 -31.10
CA LYS A 169 -6.26 -13.72 -31.54
C LYS A 169 -5.15 -12.67 -31.48
N ILE A 170 -4.32 -12.82 -30.45
CA ILE A 170 -2.87 -12.81 -30.65
C ILE A 170 -2.33 -14.14 -30.10
N GLU A 171 -2.09 -15.09 -31.00
CA GLU A 171 -1.29 -16.29 -30.71
C GLU A 171 0.17 -15.87 -30.55
N VAL A 172 0.80 -16.18 -29.40
CA VAL A 172 2.24 -16.50 -29.36
C VAL A 172 2.45 -17.59 -28.31
N GLN A 173 3.12 -18.65 -28.77
CA GLN A 173 3.42 -19.90 -28.08
C GLN A 173 4.20 -19.67 -26.78
N GLY A 174 3.80 -20.42 -25.75
CA GLY A 174 4.33 -20.31 -24.40
C GLY A 174 5.63 -21.07 -24.18
N GLU A 175 6.28 -20.72 -23.08
CA GLU A 175 7.04 -21.65 -22.26
C GLU A 175 6.78 -21.29 -20.79
N GLN A 176 6.30 -22.29 -20.05
CA GLN A 176 6.04 -22.18 -18.63
C GLN A 176 7.35 -22.36 -17.87
N ASN A 177 7.69 -21.37 -17.03
CA ASN A 177 8.55 -21.61 -15.88
C ASN A 177 8.02 -20.79 -14.71
N THR A 178 7.18 -21.46 -13.93
CA THR A 178 6.65 -21.05 -12.63
C THR A 178 7.73 -21.29 -11.58
N ASN A 179 8.52 -20.25 -11.27
CA ASN A 179 9.27 -20.14 -10.02
C ASN A 179 9.73 -18.69 -9.89
N PHE A 180 8.91 -17.85 -9.25
CA PHE A 180 9.28 -16.50 -8.88
C PHE A 180 9.32 -16.41 -7.35
N GLU A 181 10.53 -16.41 -6.78
CA GLU A 181 10.74 -15.98 -5.39
C GLU A 181 10.80 -14.44 -5.35
N PRO A 182 10.08 -13.78 -4.43
CA PRO A 182 10.06 -12.32 -4.35
C PRO A 182 11.44 -11.77 -3.93
N ASP A 183 11.95 -10.81 -4.70
CA ASP A 183 13.19 -10.09 -4.40
C ASP A 183 13.03 -9.25 -3.12
N GLN A 184 13.67 -9.73 -2.06
CA GLN A 184 13.68 -9.14 -0.71
C GLN A 184 14.07 -7.65 -0.71
N SER A 185 14.86 -7.19 -1.69
CA SER A 185 15.34 -5.80 -1.74
C SER A 185 14.23 -4.77 -1.95
N PHE A 186 13.12 -5.14 -2.58
CA PHE A 186 11.95 -4.29 -2.79
C PHE A 186 11.15 -4.08 -1.50
N LEU A 187 10.91 -5.16 -0.73
CA LEU A 187 10.24 -5.09 0.57
C LEU A 187 11.02 -4.22 1.57
N TYR A 188 12.36 -4.27 1.51
CA TYR A 188 13.25 -3.37 2.27
C TYR A 188 13.20 -1.90 1.85
N SER A 189 12.66 -1.57 0.68
CA SER A 189 12.56 -0.17 0.20
C SER A 189 11.27 0.53 0.63
N ILE A 190 10.20 -0.24 0.84
CA ILE A 190 8.92 0.23 1.40
C ILE A 190 9.02 0.33 2.94
N SER A 191 9.73 -0.62 3.55
CA SER A 191 10.03 -0.63 4.98
C SER A 191 11.36 0.08 5.25
N SER A 192 11.33 1.38 5.52
CA SER A 192 12.44 1.96 6.28
C SER A 192 12.59 1.12 7.55
N LYS A 193 13.74 0.48 7.76
CA LYS A 193 14.01 -0.45 8.89
C LYS A 193 13.66 0.08 10.30
N ASP A 194 13.33 1.37 10.43
CA ASP A 194 12.98 2.04 11.67
C ASP A 194 11.46 2.33 11.82
N SER A 195 10.64 2.17 10.77
CA SER A 195 9.19 2.44 10.86
C SER A 195 8.43 1.31 11.56
N VAL A 196 8.83 0.04 11.39
CA VAL A 196 8.05 -1.14 11.83
C VAL A 196 8.65 -1.89 13.03
N LYS A 197 9.90 -1.59 13.43
CA LYS A 197 10.66 -2.32 14.48
C LYS A 197 10.02 -2.38 15.86
N ASN A 198 9.17 -1.41 16.21
CA ASN A 198 8.56 -1.30 17.54
C ASN A 198 7.07 -1.71 17.55
N LEU A 199 6.56 -2.23 16.44
CA LEU A 199 5.20 -2.75 16.33
C LEU A 199 5.21 -4.26 16.52
N SER A 200 4.36 -4.73 17.43
CA SER A 200 4.04 -6.14 17.56
C SER A 200 2.66 -6.38 16.96
N MET A 201 2.48 -7.50 16.26
CA MET A 201 1.22 -7.84 15.62
C MET A 201 0.76 -9.23 16.04
N LEU A 202 -0.49 -9.35 16.47
CA LEU A 202 -1.14 -10.64 16.64
C LEU A 202 -1.94 -10.94 15.38
N ILE A 203 -1.57 -11.99 14.67
CA ILE A 203 -2.29 -12.49 13.51
C ILE A 203 -3.12 -13.69 13.98
N MET A 204 -4.44 -13.54 13.97
CA MET A 204 -5.39 -14.60 14.25
C MET A 204 -5.90 -15.11 12.92
N SER A 205 -5.93 -16.43 12.72
CA SER A 205 -6.38 -17.03 11.46
C SER A 205 -7.34 -18.17 11.72
N SER A 206 -8.34 -18.30 10.84
CA SER A 206 -9.10 -19.56 10.76
C SER A 206 -8.22 -20.68 10.20
N GLU A 207 -8.56 -21.93 10.52
CA GLU A 207 -7.85 -23.11 10.03
C GLU A 207 -7.84 -23.19 8.50
N ALA A 208 -8.93 -22.80 7.85
CA ALA A 208 -9.03 -22.76 6.39
C ALA A 208 -7.99 -21.85 5.73
N MET A 209 -7.53 -20.83 6.46
CA MET A 209 -6.53 -19.85 6.01
C MET A 209 -5.12 -20.16 6.51
N GLU A 210 -4.88 -21.33 7.13
CA GLU A 210 -3.60 -21.64 7.76
C GLU A 210 -2.40 -21.48 6.80
N LYS A 211 -2.54 -21.94 5.55
CA LYS A 211 -1.46 -21.86 4.55
C LYS A 211 -1.07 -20.41 4.27
N ASP A 212 -2.05 -19.60 3.89
CA ASP A 212 -1.84 -18.20 3.50
C ASP A 212 -1.39 -17.37 4.71
N SER A 213 -1.95 -17.62 5.88
CA SER A 213 -1.53 -16.95 7.12
C SER A 213 -0.10 -17.26 7.52
N ARG A 214 0.37 -18.51 7.32
CA ARG A 214 1.78 -18.87 7.57
C ARG A 214 2.71 -18.21 6.57
N GLU A 215 2.31 -18.11 5.31
CA GLU A 215 3.11 -17.46 4.27
C GLU A 215 3.15 -15.94 4.45
N LEU A 216 2.03 -15.33 4.81
CA LEU A 216 1.93 -13.92 5.18
C LEU A 216 2.83 -13.61 6.39
N ASN A 217 2.77 -14.45 7.42
CA ASN A 217 3.64 -14.34 8.60
C ASN A 217 5.13 -14.43 8.25
N LYS A 218 5.52 -15.29 7.29
CA LYS A 218 6.91 -15.35 6.80
C LYS A 218 7.31 -14.04 6.12
N ILE A 219 6.46 -13.48 5.27
CA ILE A 219 6.72 -12.20 4.58
C ILE A 219 6.93 -11.09 5.62
N LEU A 220 6.03 -10.97 6.59
CA LEU A 220 6.06 -9.93 7.63
C LEU A 220 7.26 -10.08 8.59
N THR A 221 7.60 -11.29 8.99
CA THR A 221 8.80 -11.51 9.83
C THR A 221 10.09 -11.26 9.06
N SER A 222 10.14 -11.56 7.76
CA SER A 222 11.33 -11.33 6.92
C SER A 222 11.72 -9.85 6.79
N ILE A 223 10.76 -8.94 6.97
CA ILE A 223 10.96 -7.48 6.95
C ILE A 223 11.16 -6.88 8.36
N GLY A 224 11.21 -7.72 9.40
CA GLY A 224 11.50 -7.32 10.77
C GLY A 224 10.29 -6.89 11.61
N LEU A 225 9.05 -7.16 11.16
CA LEU A 225 7.86 -7.00 12.01
C LEU A 225 7.82 -8.14 13.03
N GLN A 226 7.60 -7.83 14.31
CA GLN A 226 7.37 -8.84 15.32
C GLN A 226 5.93 -9.32 15.23
N THR A 227 5.72 -10.55 14.78
CA THR A 227 4.38 -11.14 14.65
C THR A 227 4.24 -12.34 15.58
N ASN A 228 3.04 -12.51 16.14
CA ASN A 228 2.61 -13.73 16.79
C ASN A 228 1.44 -14.30 15.98
N LEU A 229 1.58 -15.51 15.44
CA LEU A 229 0.58 -16.14 14.60
C LEU A 229 -0.19 -17.18 15.40
N PHE A 230 -1.48 -16.93 15.60
CA PHE A 230 -2.44 -17.83 16.22
C PHE A 230 -3.35 -18.42 15.13
N ILE A 231 -3.22 -19.74 14.88
CA ILE A 231 -4.18 -20.48 14.06
C ILE A 231 -5.21 -21.09 15.00
N HIS A 232 -6.44 -20.61 14.94
CA HIS A 232 -7.50 -21.17 15.76
C HIS A 232 -7.89 -22.56 15.26
N LYS A 233 -7.80 -23.55 16.16
CA LYS A 233 -8.32 -24.91 15.99
C LYS A 233 -9.21 -25.19 17.20
N ASP A 234 -10.34 -25.87 16.99
CA ASP A 234 -11.33 -26.17 18.05
C ASP A 234 -10.73 -26.86 19.29
N THR A 235 -9.54 -27.43 19.17
CA THR A 235 -8.83 -28.17 20.22
C THR A 235 -7.89 -27.31 21.09
N ASN A 236 -7.64 -26.04 20.75
CA ASN A 236 -6.53 -25.25 21.30
C ASN A 236 -6.99 -23.95 21.99
N SER A 237 -8.03 -24.01 22.83
CA SER A 237 -8.55 -22.83 23.53
C SER A 237 -7.60 -22.25 24.60
N GLU A 238 -6.69 -23.06 25.15
CA GLU A 238 -5.75 -22.63 26.20
C GLU A 238 -4.67 -21.66 25.67
N ASP A 239 -4.26 -21.83 24.41
CA ASP A 239 -3.25 -21.00 23.75
C ASP A 239 -3.69 -19.52 23.61
N ILE A 240 -5.00 -19.28 23.58
CA ILE A 240 -5.59 -17.92 23.54
C ILE A 240 -5.33 -17.15 24.84
N PHE A 241 -5.30 -17.82 25.99
CA PHE A 241 -5.07 -17.17 27.27
C PHE A 241 -3.58 -16.86 27.53
N ASN A 242 -2.68 -17.42 26.71
CA ASN A 242 -1.23 -17.21 26.75
C ASN A 242 -0.74 -16.14 25.77
N LEU A 243 -1.64 -15.35 25.16
CA LEU A 243 -1.29 -14.27 24.21
C LEU A 243 -0.53 -13.08 24.85
N ASN A 244 -0.15 -13.17 26.12
CA ASN A 244 0.20 -12.04 26.99
C ASN A 244 1.70 -11.68 27.10
N ASP A 245 2.55 -12.13 26.17
CA ASP A 245 3.98 -11.80 26.19
C ASP A 245 4.37 -10.56 25.35
N SER A 246 3.41 -9.84 24.77
CA SER A 246 3.70 -8.68 23.92
C SER A 246 3.87 -7.38 24.73
N LYS A 247 5.10 -6.84 24.76
CA LYS A 247 5.41 -5.52 25.33
C LYS A 247 5.32 -4.45 24.24
N GLY A 248 4.21 -3.71 24.16
CA GLY A 248 4.05 -2.57 23.24
C GLY A 248 2.62 -2.40 22.70
N PRO A 249 2.34 -1.36 21.88
CA PRO A 249 1.08 -1.27 21.16
C PRO A 249 0.98 -2.45 20.18
N PHE A 250 0.01 -3.34 20.39
CA PHE A 250 -0.21 -4.51 19.56
C PHE A 250 -1.36 -4.26 18.58
N VAL A 251 -1.15 -4.59 17.30
CA VAL A 251 -2.20 -4.54 16.27
C VAL A 251 -2.74 -5.96 16.07
N ILE A 252 -4.06 -6.10 16.00
CA ILE A 252 -4.70 -7.40 15.75
C ILE A 252 -5.15 -7.48 14.30
N SER A 253 -4.74 -8.55 13.60
CA SER A 253 -5.28 -8.92 12.30
C SER A 253 -6.06 -10.21 12.39
N ALA A 254 -7.21 -10.24 11.72
CA ALA A 254 -8.03 -11.44 11.57
C ALA A 254 -7.99 -11.91 10.12
N VAL A 255 -7.38 -13.06 9.86
CA VAL A 255 -7.30 -13.69 8.54
C VAL A 255 -8.44 -14.69 8.39
N LEU A 256 -9.33 -14.41 7.43
CA LEU A 256 -10.61 -15.07 7.26
C LEU A 256 -10.74 -15.57 5.84
N LYS A 257 -11.54 -16.61 5.68
CA LYS A 257 -11.95 -17.04 4.34
C LYS A 257 -12.91 -16.03 3.70
N GLY A 258 -13.55 -15.20 4.53
CA GLY A 258 -14.62 -14.32 4.07
C GLY A 258 -15.89 -15.13 3.78
N THR A 259 -16.15 -16.20 4.53
CA THR A 259 -17.40 -16.96 4.39
C THR A 259 -18.30 -16.71 5.59
N LYS A 260 -19.62 -16.82 5.41
CA LYS A 260 -20.60 -16.71 6.52
C LYS A 260 -20.61 -17.97 7.39
N ASN A 261 -19.44 -18.37 7.87
CA ASN A 261 -19.29 -19.51 8.76
C ASN A 261 -19.12 -19.04 10.21
N SER A 262 -19.41 -19.94 11.15
CA SER A 262 -19.32 -19.68 12.59
C SER A 262 -17.89 -19.41 13.06
N TYR A 263 -16.88 -19.97 12.37
CA TYR A 263 -15.47 -19.84 12.73
C TYR A 263 -14.91 -18.44 12.44
N ASP A 264 -15.15 -17.92 11.23
CA ASP A 264 -14.75 -16.57 10.83
C ASP A 264 -15.45 -15.54 11.74
N SER A 265 -16.73 -15.79 12.08
CA SER A 265 -17.50 -14.95 13.01
C SER A 265 -16.93 -14.97 14.44
N PHE A 266 -16.55 -16.15 14.94
CA PHE A 266 -15.89 -16.31 16.24
C PHE A 266 -14.53 -15.61 16.27
N LEU A 267 -13.70 -15.82 15.25
CA LEU A 267 -12.36 -15.23 15.15
C LEU A 267 -12.45 -13.69 15.11
N LEU A 268 -13.42 -13.15 14.37
CA LEU A 268 -13.70 -11.71 14.35
C LEU A 268 -14.11 -11.17 15.71
N GLY A 269 -15.06 -11.84 16.39
CA GLY A 269 -15.50 -11.44 17.72
C GLY A 269 -14.37 -11.48 18.75
N LEU A 270 -13.52 -12.52 18.68
CA LEU A 270 -12.35 -12.66 19.53
C LEU A 270 -11.33 -11.55 19.27
N ALA A 271 -11.01 -11.29 18.00
CA ALA A 271 -10.10 -10.20 17.61
C ALA A 271 -10.61 -8.83 18.04
N GLN A 272 -11.93 -8.58 17.94
CA GLN A 272 -12.56 -7.35 18.45
C GLN A 272 -12.44 -7.24 19.97
N GLY A 273 -12.77 -8.31 20.70
CA GLY A 273 -12.70 -8.34 22.16
C GLY A 273 -11.28 -8.10 22.70
N LEU A 274 -10.26 -8.63 22.00
CA LEU A 274 -8.85 -8.45 22.38
C LEU A 274 -8.28 -7.08 21.96
N SER A 275 -8.67 -6.55 20.80
CA SER A 275 -8.13 -5.28 20.27
C SER A 275 -8.75 -4.04 20.92
N GLY A 276 -9.88 -4.20 21.60
CA GLY A 276 -10.53 -3.16 22.35
C GLY A 276 -11.08 -1.98 21.54
N ASN A 277 -10.87 -1.91 20.20
CA ASN A 277 -11.59 -1.02 19.25
C ASN A 277 -11.17 -1.09 17.77
N LYS A 278 -9.99 -1.67 17.40
CA LYS A 278 -9.54 -1.65 15.99
C LYS A 278 -8.83 -2.95 15.59
N ILE A 279 -9.41 -3.67 14.63
CA ILE A 279 -8.79 -4.83 13.98
C ILE A 279 -8.44 -4.50 12.52
N ILE A 280 -7.58 -5.30 11.92
CA ILE A 280 -7.34 -5.29 10.48
C ILE A 280 -7.85 -6.62 9.91
N PRO A 281 -9.05 -6.65 9.32
CA PRO A 281 -9.53 -7.85 8.66
C PRO A 281 -8.71 -8.10 7.38
N ILE A 282 -8.26 -9.34 7.22
CA ILE A 282 -7.63 -9.87 6.01
C ILE A 282 -8.52 -10.99 5.51
N ILE A 283 -8.98 -10.92 4.27
CA ILE A 283 -9.98 -11.84 3.74
C ILE A 283 -9.51 -12.43 2.42
N GLU A 284 -9.84 -13.70 2.17
CA GLU A 284 -9.50 -14.37 0.91
C GLU A 284 -10.19 -13.74 -0.30
N ASN A 285 -11.49 -13.51 -0.19
CA ASN A 285 -12.34 -13.02 -1.28
C ASN A 285 -12.76 -11.56 -1.05
N ARG A 286 -12.47 -10.68 -2.02
CA ARG A 286 -12.82 -9.25 -1.94
C ARG A 286 -14.30 -8.95 -1.86
N ASP A 287 -15.17 -9.85 -2.33
CA ASP A 287 -16.63 -9.67 -2.33
C ASP A 287 -17.19 -9.41 -0.92
N TYR A 288 -16.44 -9.82 0.11
CA TYR A 288 -16.83 -9.66 1.52
C TYR A 288 -16.19 -8.46 2.21
N VAL A 289 -15.39 -7.63 1.52
CA VAL A 289 -14.70 -6.47 2.12
C VAL A 289 -15.69 -5.51 2.78
N GLU A 290 -16.72 -5.08 2.05
CA GLU A 290 -17.70 -4.10 2.56
C GLU A 290 -18.49 -4.64 3.75
N GLU A 291 -18.89 -5.91 3.67
CA GLU A 291 -19.64 -6.59 4.72
C GLU A 291 -18.79 -6.72 6.00
N ILE A 292 -17.54 -7.13 5.87
CA ILE A 292 -16.62 -7.30 6.99
C ILE A 292 -16.29 -5.95 7.64
N ILE A 293 -16.04 -4.89 6.85
CA ILE A 293 -15.85 -3.52 7.37
C ILE A 293 -17.05 -3.09 8.21
N LYS A 294 -18.27 -3.34 7.71
CA LYS A 294 -19.52 -3.01 8.42
C LYS A 294 -19.65 -3.72 9.77
N TYR A 295 -19.21 -4.97 9.87
CA TYR A 295 -19.31 -5.76 11.11
C TYR A 295 -18.16 -5.56 12.08
N THR A 296 -17.04 -5.00 11.62
CA THR A 296 -15.80 -4.94 12.39
C THR A 296 -15.41 -3.55 12.86
N ASN A 297 -16.25 -2.55 12.57
CA ASN A 297 -15.98 -1.12 12.82
C ASN A 297 -14.55 -0.72 12.41
N SER A 298 -14.03 -1.40 11.38
CA SER A 298 -12.65 -1.27 10.91
C SER A 298 -12.64 -0.32 9.73
N ASP A 299 -11.73 0.64 9.73
CA ASP A 299 -11.63 1.64 8.66
C ASP A 299 -11.25 1.04 7.29
N SER A 300 -10.75 -0.20 7.29
CA SER A 300 -10.28 -0.91 6.09
C SER A 300 -10.25 -2.42 6.31
N ALA A 301 -10.42 -3.20 5.24
CA ALA A 301 -10.08 -4.62 5.17
C ALA A 301 -9.18 -4.90 3.96
N ILE A 302 -8.37 -5.94 4.04
CA ILE A 302 -7.40 -6.32 3.01
C ILE A 302 -7.90 -7.60 2.31
N SER A 303 -8.08 -7.57 1.00
CA SER A 303 -8.28 -8.80 0.23
C SER A 303 -6.94 -9.43 -0.14
N ILE A 304 -6.86 -10.76 -0.06
CA ILE A 304 -5.71 -11.52 -0.56
C ILE A 304 -5.83 -11.68 -2.08
N ASP A 305 -7.00 -12.04 -2.63
CA ASP A 305 -7.22 -12.22 -4.09
C ASP A 305 -6.09 -12.97 -4.83
N ASN A 306 -5.53 -14.02 -4.21
CA ASN A 306 -4.33 -14.76 -4.67
C ASN A 306 -3.02 -13.94 -4.77
N ASP A 307 -2.97 -12.70 -4.28
CA ASP A 307 -1.76 -11.86 -4.17
C ASP A 307 -1.42 -11.56 -2.71
N LEU A 308 -0.76 -12.54 -2.07
CA LEU A 308 -0.33 -12.44 -0.69
C LEU A 308 0.75 -11.37 -0.46
N SER A 309 1.55 -11.08 -1.49
CA SER A 309 2.58 -10.03 -1.43
C SER A 309 1.93 -8.64 -1.44
N GLY A 310 0.94 -8.43 -2.29
CA GLY A 310 0.12 -7.22 -2.31
C GLY A 310 -0.63 -7.03 -0.99
N ALA A 311 -1.19 -8.10 -0.43
CA ALA A 311 -1.84 -8.07 0.88
C ALA A 311 -0.86 -7.66 2.01
N ALA A 312 0.35 -8.22 2.01
CA ALA A 312 1.39 -7.85 2.97
C ALA A 312 1.80 -6.36 2.85
N ILE A 313 1.89 -5.83 1.62
CA ILE A 313 2.19 -4.41 1.39
C ILE A 313 1.07 -3.51 1.92
N LYS A 314 -0.19 -3.79 1.55
CA LYS A 314 -1.37 -3.05 2.06
C LYS A 314 -1.44 -3.08 3.58
N LEU A 315 -1.08 -4.22 4.18
CA LEU A 315 -1.02 -4.35 5.63
C LEU A 315 0.02 -3.43 6.26
N LEU A 316 1.21 -3.34 5.66
CA LEU A 316 2.27 -2.43 6.14
C LEU A 316 1.89 -0.96 5.99
N GLU A 317 1.19 -0.59 4.92
CA GLU A 317 0.65 0.76 4.75
C GLU A 317 -0.33 1.11 5.88
N ILE A 318 -1.25 0.19 6.18
CA ILE A 318 -2.21 0.33 7.28
C ILE A 318 -1.47 0.45 8.63
N LEU A 319 -0.52 -0.44 8.92
CA LEU A 319 0.27 -0.40 10.15
C LEU A 319 1.05 0.90 10.31
N ASN A 320 1.56 1.46 9.21
CA ASN A 320 2.24 2.75 9.22
C ASN A 320 1.27 3.90 9.57
N ARG A 321 0.01 3.85 9.09
CA ARG A 321 -1.05 4.80 9.53
C ARG A 321 -1.35 4.67 11.02
N TYR A 322 -1.45 3.44 11.55
CA TYR A 322 -1.67 3.21 12.98
C TYR A 322 -0.55 3.84 13.83
N LYS A 323 0.71 3.68 13.41
CA LYS A 323 1.85 4.34 14.08
C LYS A 323 1.70 5.86 14.12
N LEU A 324 1.32 6.48 12.99
CA LEU A 324 1.08 7.92 12.91
C LEU A 324 -0.11 8.36 13.79
N SER A 325 -1.18 7.56 13.85
CA SER A 325 -2.35 7.87 14.70
C SER A 325 -2.06 7.75 16.20
N HIS A 326 -1.19 6.83 16.63
CA HIS A 326 -0.78 6.69 18.02
C HIS A 326 0.32 7.68 18.45
N ILE A 327 0.97 8.36 17.51
CA ILE A 327 1.81 9.53 17.82
C ILE A 327 0.93 10.74 18.26
N GLN A 328 -0.37 10.74 17.95
CA GLN A 328 -1.32 11.80 18.34
C GLN A 328 -2.00 11.62 19.70
N LEU A 329 -1.56 10.71 20.56
CA LEU A 329 -2.08 10.64 21.93
C LEU A 329 -1.02 11.02 22.96
N LYS A 330 -0.94 12.33 23.21
CA LYS A 330 -1.09 12.89 24.56
C LYS A 330 -1.14 14.43 24.53
N PRO A 331 -1.92 15.09 25.41
CA PRO A 331 -1.37 16.25 26.09
C PRO A 331 -0.21 15.85 27.00
#